data_AF-A0A9N8KEK2-F1
#
_entry.id   AF-A0A9N8KEK2-F1
#
_cell.length_a   1.000
_cell.length_b   1.000
_cell.length_c   1.000
_cell.angle_alpha   90.00
_cell.angle_beta   90.00
_cell.angle_gamma   90.00
#
_symmetry.space_group_name_H-M   'P 1'
#
loop_
_entity.id
_entity.type
_entity.pdbx_description
1 polymer ?
#
loop_
_entity_poly.entity_id
_entity_poly.type
_entity_poly.pdbx_seq_one_letter_code
_entity_poly.pdbx_strand_id
1 'polypeptide(L)'
;ATMADVRRQPTLHELKSYDMLVTSAVFLGLSAMTVIARIYVRGWMIRSFGWDDWLMMVTWGLFAVTTSLLISIALAEIHPPGVGDPDTVNGILTLVVCIFGLYILTTIIFKLSLAVFFLRVVNQRWQRQVIIGSVTLYTLFGTAWLFVAIFQCGNPGDYGKNELLGKCLPFKTILRPLNYTHGVLNAVTDWIFAISKSQHSCKYTTNEAET
;
A
#
# COMPACT_ATOMS: atom_id res chain seq x y z
N ALA A 1 50.32 -18.72 2.45
CA ALA A 1 50.12 -17.40 1.84
C ALA A 1 48.64 -17.04 1.99
N THR A 2 48.35 -16.25 3.01
CA THR A 2 47.07 -15.59 3.29
C THR A 2 46.91 -14.36 2.39
N MET A 3 45.68 -13.85 2.32
CA MET A 3 45.28 -12.53 1.80
C MET A 3 45.04 -12.42 0.28
N ALA A 4 43.84 -12.81 -0.14
CA ALA A 4 42.93 -11.91 -0.85
C ALA A 4 41.55 -12.58 -0.96
N ASP A 5 40.93 -12.84 0.20
CA ASP A 5 39.48 -12.65 0.31
C ASP A 5 39.24 -11.17 0.00
N VAL A 6 39.18 -10.84 -1.29
CA VAL A 6 38.66 -9.57 -1.76
C VAL A 6 37.22 -9.61 -1.32
N ARG A 7 36.97 -9.09 -0.12
CA ARG A 7 35.67 -8.67 0.35
C ARG A 7 35.06 -7.87 -0.79
N ARG A 8 34.28 -8.55 -1.64
CA ARG A 8 33.47 -7.95 -2.69
C ARG A 8 32.55 -7.04 -1.91
N GLN A 9 32.92 -5.77 -1.77
CA GLN A 9 32.03 -4.78 -1.21
C GLN A 9 30.79 -4.86 -2.08
N PRO A 10 29.63 -5.30 -1.53
CA PRO A 10 28.41 -5.23 -2.30
C PRO A 10 28.28 -3.77 -2.73
N THR A 11 28.05 -3.54 -4.03
CA THR A 11 27.78 -2.19 -4.49
C THR A 11 26.58 -1.67 -3.68
N LEU A 12 26.55 -0.38 -3.36
CA LEU A 12 25.48 0.21 -2.54
C LEU A 12 24.08 -0.12 -3.09
N HIS A 13 23.97 -0.35 -4.39
CA HIS A 13 22.76 -0.78 -5.09
C HIS A 13 22.32 -2.20 -4.69
N GLU A 14 23.23 -3.17 -4.72
CA GLU A 14 22.96 -4.56 -4.31
C GLU A 14 22.43 -4.62 -2.87
N LEU A 15 23.10 -3.90 -1.96
CA LEU A 15 22.72 -3.89 -0.54
C LEU A 15 21.28 -3.35 -0.36
N LYS A 16 20.92 -2.33 -1.12
CA LYS A 16 19.59 -1.73 -1.09
C LYS A 16 18.51 -2.69 -1.61
N SER A 17 18.80 -3.44 -2.68
CA SER A 17 17.88 -4.44 -3.23
C SER A 17 17.68 -5.60 -2.23
N TYR A 18 18.73 -6.03 -1.52
CA TYR A 18 18.61 -7.01 -0.43
C TYR A 18 17.73 -6.52 0.73
N ASP A 19 17.93 -5.28 1.19
CA ASP A 19 17.12 -4.70 2.26
C ASP A 19 15.63 -4.65 1.89
N MET A 20 15.33 -4.27 0.64
CA MET A 20 13.96 -4.26 0.11
C MET A 20 13.33 -5.66 0.08
N LEU A 21 14.10 -6.67 -0.33
CA LEU A 21 13.63 -8.06 -0.41
C LEU A 21 13.30 -8.61 0.98
N VAL A 22 14.22 -8.46 1.94
CA VAL A 22 14.03 -8.94 3.33
C VAL A 22 12.81 -8.26 3.95
N THR A 23 12.71 -6.93 3.80
CA THR A 23 11.58 -6.15 4.33
C THR A 23 10.25 -6.63 3.75
N SER A 24 10.18 -6.79 2.42
CA SER A 24 8.95 -7.20 1.73
C SER A 24 8.51 -8.61 2.14
N ALA A 25 9.45 -9.55 2.26
CA ALA A 25 9.15 -10.92 2.67
C ALA A 25 8.61 -11.00 4.11
N VAL A 26 9.23 -10.26 5.04
CA VAL A 26 8.79 -10.23 6.45
C VAL A 26 7.38 -9.63 6.57
N PHE A 27 7.11 -8.50 5.91
CA PHE A 27 5.79 -7.88 5.96
C PHE A 27 4.71 -8.72 5.27
N LEU A 28 5.06 -9.42 4.18
CA LEU A 28 4.13 -10.36 3.53
C LEU A 28 3.76 -11.50 4.49
N GLY A 29 4.74 -12.12 5.14
CA GLY A 29 4.51 -13.18 6.13
C GLY A 29 3.64 -12.72 7.30
N LEU A 30 3.99 -11.59 7.93
CA LEU A 30 3.22 -11.02 9.03
C LEU A 30 1.78 -10.68 8.61
N SER A 31 1.61 -10.04 7.45
CA SER A 31 0.28 -9.69 6.95
C SER A 31 -0.58 -10.94 6.71
N ALA A 32 -0.01 -11.99 6.11
CA ALA A 32 -0.69 -13.26 5.87
C ALA A 32 -1.19 -13.89 7.18
N MET A 33 -0.33 -13.95 8.21
CA MET A 33 -0.72 -14.46 9.53
C MET A 33 -1.90 -13.66 10.12
N THR A 34 -1.85 -12.33 10.05
CA THR A 34 -2.93 -11.49 10.59
C THR A 34 -4.26 -11.65 9.84
N VAL A 35 -4.21 -11.81 8.51
CA VAL A 35 -5.41 -12.00 7.68
C VAL A 35 -6.03 -13.37 7.91
N ILE A 36 -5.22 -14.43 7.99
CA ILE A 36 -5.69 -15.77 8.32
C ILE A 36 -6.36 -15.77 9.71
N ALA A 37 -5.73 -15.14 10.71
CA ALA A 37 -6.32 -15.01 12.03
C ALA A 37 -7.67 -14.26 12.00
N ARG A 38 -7.77 -13.18 11.22
CA ARG A 38 -9.04 -12.43 11.04
C ARG A 38 -10.12 -13.28 10.38
N ILE A 39 -9.79 -14.04 9.34
CA ILE A 39 -10.73 -14.93 8.64
C ILE A 39 -11.19 -16.04 9.58
N TYR A 40 -10.27 -16.63 10.35
CA TYR A 40 -10.61 -17.68 11.33
C TYR A 40 -11.57 -17.18 12.41
N VAL A 41 -11.25 -16.05 13.04
CA VAL A 41 -12.10 -15.48 14.09
C VAL A 41 -13.47 -15.07 13.54
N ARG A 42 -13.54 -14.39 12.39
CA ARG A 42 -14.83 -13.90 11.87
C ARG A 42 -15.67 -14.98 11.21
N GLY A 43 -15.05 -15.91 10.49
CA GLY A 43 -15.76 -16.96 9.78
C GLY A 43 -16.12 -18.16 10.64
N TRP A 44 -15.24 -18.56 11.55
CA TRP A 44 -15.49 -19.74 12.38
C TRP A 44 -16.03 -19.38 13.76
N MET A 45 -15.39 -18.44 14.47
CA MET A 45 -15.74 -18.13 15.87
C MET A 45 -16.97 -17.23 15.98
N ILE A 46 -16.99 -16.09 15.29
CA ILE A 46 -18.11 -15.12 15.33
C ILE A 46 -19.21 -15.52 14.32
N ARG A 47 -18.85 -16.31 13.30
CA ARG A 47 -19.76 -16.79 12.25
C ARG A 47 -20.51 -15.67 11.53
N SER A 48 -19.89 -14.49 11.43
CA SER A 48 -20.44 -13.28 10.81
C SER A 48 -19.67 -12.99 9.52
N PHE A 49 -19.76 -13.90 8.56
CA PHE A 49 -19.15 -13.69 7.24
C PHE A 49 -19.99 -12.69 6.46
N GLY A 50 -19.42 -11.51 6.17
CA GLY A 50 -20.10 -10.51 5.37
C GLY A 50 -19.29 -10.10 4.13
N TRP A 51 -19.90 -9.27 3.29
CA TRP A 51 -19.23 -8.65 2.14
C TRP A 51 -17.96 -7.85 2.49
N ASP A 52 -17.84 -7.40 3.75
CA ASP A 52 -16.63 -6.74 4.29
C ASP A 52 -15.40 -7.66 4.27
N ASP A 53 -15.57 -8.94 4.58
CA ASP A 53 -14.45 -9.89 4.65
C ASP A 53 -13.89 -10.21 3.25
N TRP A 54 -14.73 -10.10 2.22
CA TRP A 54 -14.29 -10.16 0.81
C TRP A 54 -13.39 -8.98 0.44
N LEU A 55 -13.72 -7.76 0.86
CA LEU A 55 -12.87 -6.58 0.61
C LEU A 55 -11.50 -6.73 1.29
N MET A 56 -11.46 -7.32 2.48
CA MET A 56 -10.22 -7.63 3.19
C MET A 56 -9.37 -8.66 2.42
N MET A 57 -9.97 -9.74 1.91
CA MET A 57 -9.27 -10.75 1.10
C MET A 57 -8.73 -10.17 -0.20
N VAL A 58 -9.54 -9.35 -0.90
CA VAL A 58 -9.11 -8.65 -2.12
C VAL A 58 -7.92 -7.73 -1.83
N THR A 59 -7.99 -6.97 -0.73
CA THR A 59 -6.89 -6.10 -0.31
C THR A 59 -5.61 -6.89 -0.08
N TRP A 60 -5.68 -8.00 0.66
CA TRP A 60 -4.51 -8.83 0.92
C TRP A 60 -3.96 -9.48 -0.35
N GLY A 61 -4.83 -9.92 -1.27
CA GLY A 61 -4.43 -10.44 -2.58
C GLY A 61 -3.67 -9.40 -3.40
N LEU A 62 -4.17 -8.16 -3.47
CA LEU A 62 -3.47 -7.06 -4.16
C LEU A 62 -2.13 -6.72 -3.50
N PHE A 63 -2.07 -6.74 -2.16
CA PHE A 63 -0.83 -6.57 -1.42
C PHE A 63 0.18 -7.70 -1.71
N ALA A 64 -0.28 -8.95 -1.76
CA ALA A 64 0.56 -10.10 -2.13
C ALA A 64 1.08 -10.00 -3.56
N VAL A 65 0.25 -9.57 -4.52
CA VAL A 65 0.68 -9.35 -5.91
C VAL A 65 1.72 -8.24 -6.00
N THR A 66 1.46 -7.08 -5.38
CA THR A 66 2.40 -5.95 -5.40
C THR A 66 3.74 -6.29 -4.76
N THR A 67 3.74 -6.97 -3.60
CA THR A 67 4.98 -7.43 -2.95
C THR A 67 5.70 -8.49 -3.76
N SER A 68 4.98 -9.40 -4.42
CA SER A 68 5.61 -10.40 -5.31
C SER A 68 6.31 -9.72 -6.49
N LEU A 69 5.68 -8.73 -7.12
CA LEU A 69 6.29 -7.96 -8.21
C LEU A 69 7.51 -7.16 -7.74
N LEU A 70 7.46 -6.56 -6.55
CA LEU A 70 8.61 -5.87 -5.95
C LEU A 70 9.80 -6.81 -5.71
N ILE A 71 9.53 -8.03 -5.23
CA ILE A 71 10.56 -9.06 -5.06
C ILE A 71 11.15 -9.45 -6.43
N SER A 72 10.32 -9.59 -7.47
CA SER A 72 10.81 -9.88 -8.83
C SER A 72 11.76 -8.79 -9.35
N ILE A 73 11.45 -7.51 -9.12
CA ILE A 73 12.35 -6.40 -9.49
C ILE A 73 13.65 -6.46 -8.69
N ALA A 74 13.57 -6.61 -7.37
CA ALA A 74 14.75 -6.68 -6.52
C ALA A 74 15.68 -7.84 -6.92
N LEU A 75 15.13 -8.98 -7.32
CA LEU A 75 15.91 -10.12 -7.83
C LEU A 75 16.51 -9.83 -9.22
N ALA A 76 15.79 -9.13 -10.10
CA ALA A 76 16.28 -8.71 -11.41
C ALA A 76 17.40 -7.66 -11.32
N GLU A 77 17.43 -6.85 -10.26
CA GLU A 77 18.53 -5.93 -9.98
C GLU A 77 19.81 -6.65 -9.53
N ILE A 78 19.68 -7.70 -8.70
CA ILE A 78 20.81 -8.51 -8.18
C ILE A 78 21.41 -9.40 -9.29
N HIS A 79 20.56 -9.95 -10.16
CA HIS A 79 20.97 -10.75 -11.32
C HIS A 79 20.48 -10.08 -12.60
N PRO A 80 21.16 -9.01 -13.07
CA PRO A 80 20.74 -8.31 -14.27
C PRO A 80 20.78 -9.28 -15.46
N PRO A 81 19.62 -9.61 -16.09
CA PRO A 81 19.67 -10.17 -17.43
C PRO A 81 20.36 -9.13 -18.31
N GLY A 82 21.23 -9.48 -19.25
CA GLY A 82 21.97 -8.50 -20.04
C GLY A 82 21.07 -7.45 -20.70
N VAL A 83 20.93 -6.28 -20.07
CA VAL A 83 19.97 -5.23 -20.45
C VAL A 83 20.60 -4.36 -21.54
N GLY A 84 20.69 -4.92 -22.76
CA GLY A 84 21.16 -4.20 -23.94
C GLY A 84 20.04 -3.61 -24.78
N ASP A 85 18.79 -4.02 -24.55
CA ASP A 85 17.68 -3.76 -25.47
C ASP A 85 16.73 -2.67 -24.91
N PRO A 86 16.51 -1.54 -25.61
CA PRO A 86 15.62 -0.45 -25.16
C PRO A 86 14.18 -0.90 -24.88
N ASP A 87 13.71 -1.98 -25.51
CA ASP A 87 12.37 -2.53 -25.27
C ASP A 87 12.23 -3.15 -23.86
N THR A 88 13.31 -3.69 -23.30
CA THR A 88 13.32 -4.26 -21.95
C THR A 88 13.21 -3.16 -20.89
N VAL A 89 13.88 -2.02 -21.11
CA VAL A 89 13.83 -0.86 -20.21
C VAL A 89 12.41 -0.28 -20.15
N ASN A 90 11.75 -0.15 -21.30
CA ASN A 90 10.36 0.32 -21.38
C ASN A 90 9.39 -0.61 -20.64
N GLY A 91 9.61 -1.93 -20.73
CA GLY A 91 8.83 -2.94 -20.01
C GLY A 91 8.97 -2.81 -18.50
N ILE A 92 10.20 -2.68 -17.99
CA ILE A 92 10.48 -2.49 -16.56
C ILE A 92 9.83 -1.21 -16.04
N LEU A 93 9.94 -0.11 -16.79
CA LEU A 93 9.40 1.17 -16.37
C LEU A 93 7.87 1.16 -16.31
N THR A 94 7.24 0.55 -17.31
CA THR A 94 5.78 0.34 -17.33
C THR A 94 5.33 -0.50 -16.13
N LEU A 95 6.09 -1.55 -15.80
CA LEU A 95 5.81 -2.42 -14.65
C LEU A 95 5.94 -1.67 -13.31
N VAL A 96 6.92 -0.79 -13.14
CA VAL A 96 7.06 0.08 -11.95
C VAL A 96 5.85 0.99 -11.76
N VAL A 97 5.35 1.58 -12.85
CA VAL A 97 4.17 2.46 -12.81
C VAL A 97 2.92 1.66 -12.45
N CYS A 98 2.77 0.47 -13.02
CA CYS A 98 1.70 -0.46 -12.66
C CYS A 98 1.75 -0.83 -11.17
N ILE A 99 2.93 -1.12 -10.62
CA ILE A 99 3.10 -1.38 -9.18
C ILE A 99 2.65 -0.18 -8.35
N PHE A 100 3.02 1.04 -8.75
CA PHE A 100 2.63 2.25 -8.03
C PHE A 100 1.11 2.46 -8.05
N GLY A 101 0.46 2.24 -9.20
CA GLY A 101 -1.00 2.29 -9.32
C GLY A 101 -1.70 1.21 -8.47
N LEU A 102 -1.21 -0.03 -8.53
CA LEU A 102 -1.73 -1.13 -7.71
C LEU A 102 -1.54 -0.89 -6.21
N TYR A 103 -0.42 -0.28 -5.82
CA TYR A 103 -0.17 0.13 -4.43
C TYR A 103 -1.22 1.14 -3.96
N ILE A 104 -1.46 2.21 -4.73
CA ILE A 104 -2.47 3.22 -4.38
C ILE A 104 -3.84 2.56 -4.27
N LEU A 105 -4.23 1.73 -5.25
CA LEU A 105 -5.49 1.00 -5.23
C LEU A 105 -5.62 0.11 -4.00
N THR A 106 -4.56 -0.60 -3.62
CA THR A 106 -4.51 -1.44 -2.41
C THR A 106 -4.78 -0.59 -1.16
N THR A 107 -4.16 0.58 -1.03
CA THR A 107 -4.39 1.45 0.14
C THR A 107 -5.83 1.97 0.22
N ILE A 108 -6.46 2.28 -0.92
CA ILE A 108 -7.86 2.74 -0.97
C ILE A 108 -8.80 1.61 -0.53
N ILE A 109 -8.65 0.41 -1.11
CA ILE A 109 -9.52 -0.73 -0.77
C ILE A 109 -9.29 -1.14 0.69
N PHE A 110 -8.04 -1.12 1.17
CA PHE A 110 -7.70 -1.35 2.57
C PHE A 110 -8.44 -0.39 3.51
N LYS A 111 -8.40 0.91 3.22
CA LYS A 111 -9.07 1.94 4.01
C LYS A 111 -10.59 1.78 3.98
N LEU A 112 -11.16 1.42 2.84
CA LEU A 112 -12.59 1.10 2.74
C LEU A 112 -12.97 -0.11 3.59
N SER A 113 -12.18 -1.18 3.55
CA SER A 113 -12.40 -2.37 4.38
C SER A 113 -12.30 -2.04 5.88
N LEU A 114 -11.29 -1.24 6.29
CA LEU A 114 -11.21 -0.76 7.67
C LEU A 114 -12.44 0.08 8.05
N ALA A 115 -12.81 1.04 7.21
CA ALA A 115 -13.95 1.93 7.46
C ALA A 115 -15.25 1.14 7.67
N VAL A 116 -15.55 0.19 6.80
CA VAL A 116 -16.73 -0.66 6.91
C VAL A 116 -16.70 -1.48 8.19
N PHE A 117 -15.55 -2.05 8.56
CA PHE A 117 -15.40 -2.74 9.84
C PHE A 117 -15.70 -1.83 11.03
N PHE A 118 -15.13 -0.62 11.07
CA PHE A 118 -15.40 0.34 12.15
C PHE A 118 -16.86 0.76 12.20
N LEU A 119 -17.49 0.98 11.04
CA LEU A 119 -18.91 1.35 10.96
C LEU A 119 -19.86 0.26 11.45
N ARG A 120 -19.46 -1.02 11.44
CA ARG A 120 -20.25 -2.10 12.05
C ARG A 120 -20.15 -2.12 13.57
N VAL A 121 -19.02 -1.71 14.13
CA VAL A 121 -18.77 -1.73 15.59
C VAL A 121 -19.30 -0.46 16.27
N VAL A 122 -19.20 0.68 15.59
CA VAL A 122 -19.58 1.99 16.13
C VAL A 122 -21.08 2.22 15.97
N ASN A 123 -21.80 2.32 17.09
CA ASN A 123 -23.24 2.65 17.09
C ASN A 123 -23.53 4.16 17.18
N GLN A 124 -22.55 4.96 17.62
CA GLN A 124 -22.73 6.40 17.84
C GLN A 124 -22.77 7.19 16.53
N ARG A 125 -23.85 7.95 16.31
CA ARG A 125 -24.08 8.69 15.05
C ARG A 125 -22.98 9.69 14.71
N TRP A 126 -22.46 10.42 15.70
CA TRP A 126 -21.39 11.40 15.48
C TRP A 126 -20.09 10.75 15.01
N GLN A 127 -19.67 9.66 15.67
CA GLN A 127 -18.47 8.91 15.29
C GLN A 127 -18.62 8.30 13.88
N ARG A 128 -19.81 7.80 13.56
CA ARG A 128 -20.14 7.28 12.23
C ARG A 128 -19.93 8.33 11.12
N GLN A 129 -20.40 9.55 11.33
CA GLN A 129 -20.26 10.63 10.35
C GLN A 129 -18.81 11.07 10.17
N VAL A 130 -18.03 11.12 11.26
CA VAL A 130 -16.59 11.45 11.19
C VAL A 130 -15.82 10.41 10.38
N ILE A 131 -16.06 9.12 10.65
CA ILE A 131 -15.44 8.01 9.91
C ILE A 131 -15.77 8.10 8.42
N ILE A 132 -17.07 8.22 8.08
CA ILE A 132 -17.52 8.33 6.68
C ILE A 132 -16.86 9.53 5.99
N GLY A 133 -16.93 10.73 6.59
CA GLY A 133 -16.35 11.94 6.01
C GLY A 133 -14.85 11.82 5.75
N SER A 134 -14.09 11.31 6.73
CA SER A 134 -12.64 11.13 6.61
C SER A 134 -12.25 10.14 5.51
N VAL A 135 -13.00 9.04 5.38
CA VAL A 135 -12.74 7.99 4.40
C VAL A 135 -13.10 8.45 3.02
N THR A 136 -14.24 9.12 2.86
CA THR A 136 -14.64 9.71 1.58
C THR A 136 -13.62 10.73 1.09
N LEU A 137 -13.10 11.60 1.97
CA LEU A 137 -12.05 12.54 1.60
C LEU A 137 -10.77 11.82 1.15
N TYR A 138 -10.35 10.79 1.90
CA TYR A 138 -9.17 10.00 1.56
C TYR A 138 -9.35 9.26 0.23
N THR A 139 -10.49 8.62 0.00
CA THR A 139 -10.73 7.87 -1.24
C THR A 139 -10.85 8.78 -2.44
N LEU A 140 -11.47 9.96 -2.31
CA LEU A 140 -11.51 10.97 -3.38
C LEU A 140 -10.12 11.47 -3.75
N PHE A 141 -9.28 11.76 -2.75
CA PHE A 141 -7.90 12.16 -3.02
C PHE A 141 -7.09 11.01 -3.63
N GLY A 142 -7.22 9.79 -3.09
CA GLY A 142 -6.52 8.60 -3.57
C GLY A 142 -6.90 8.23 -5.00
N THR A 143 -8.17 8.35 -5.39
CA THR A 143 -8.60 8.09 -6.78
C THR A 143 -8.04 9.14 -7.72
N ALA A 144 -8.08 10.43 -7.36
CA ALA A 144 -7.44 11.49 -8.16
C ALA A 144 -5.93 11.24 -8.32
N TRP A 145 -5.26 10.83 -7.24
CA TRP A 145 -3.85 10.49 -7.26
C TRP A 145 -3.54 9.26 -8.14
N LEU A 146 -4.40 8.24 -8.11
CA LEU A 146 -4.30 7.07 -8.99
C LEU A 146 -4.39 7.45 -10.47
N PHE A 147 -5.31 8.36 -10.83
CA PHE A 147 -5.38 8.86 -12.20
C PHE A 147 -4.09 9.60 -12.60
N VAL A 148 -3.58 10.48 -11.73
CA VAL A 148 -2.32 11.19 -11.98
C VAL A 148 -1.16 10.20 -12.14
N ALA A 149 -1.08 9.17 -11.30
CA ALA A 149 -0.04 8.14 -11.35
C ALA A 149 -0.06 7.33 -12.65
N ILE A 150 -1.24 6.93 -13.13
CA ILE A 150 -1.39 6.17 -14.39
C ILE A 150 -1.04 7.06 -15.60
N PHE A 151 -1.53 8.30 -15.60
CA PHE A 151 -1.38 9.23 -16.72
C PHE A 151 -0.15 10.15 -16.59
N GLN A 152 0.80 9.83 -15.70
CA GLN A 152 1.92 10.74 -15.40
C GLN A 152 2.83 11.02 -16.61
N CYS A 153 2.84 10.14 -17.62
CA CYS A 153 3.56 10.31 -18.88
C CYS A 153 2.63 10.29 -20.10
N GLY A 154 1.32 10.50 -19.93
CA GLY A 154 0.32 10.44 -21.00
C GLY A 154 -0.25 9.03 -21.22
N ASN A 155 -0.32 8.60 -22.48
CA ASN A 155 -0.94 7.32 -22.85
C ASN A 155 -0.08 6.11 -22.40
N PRO A 156 -0.63 5.13 -21.65
CA PRO A 156 0.13 3.96 -21.19
C PRO A 156 0.75 3.11 -22.30
N GLY A 157 0.29 3.23 -23.55
CA GLY A 157 0.84 2.49 -24.70
C GLY A 157 2.22 2.96 -25.20
N ASP A 158 2.63 4.19 -24.89
CA ASP A 158 3.90 4.79 -25.39
C ASP A 158 4.78 5.32 -24.25
N TYR A 159 4.72 4.68 -23.08
CA TYR A 159 5.33 5.18 -21.85
C TYR A 159 6.83 5.47 -22.00
N GLY A 160 7.59 4.53 -22.55
CA GLY A 160 9.03 4.67 -22.79
C GLY A 160 9.40 5.83 -23.73
N LYS A 161 8.63 6.03 -24.79
CA LYS A 161 8.86 7.15 -25.73
C LYS A 161 8.57 8.49 -25.06
N ASN A 162 7.50 8.56 -24.26
CA ASN A 162 7.10 9.80 -23.59
C ASN A 162 8.07 10.18 -22.45
N GLU A 163 8.69 9.19 -21.81
CA GLU A 163 9.78 9.44 -20.86
C GLU A 163 11.01 10.03 -21.57
N LEU A 164 11.46 9.40 -22.66
CA LEU A 164 12.61 9.89 -23.45
C LEU A 164 12.38 11.30 -24.01
N LEU A 165 11.13 11.64 -24.35
CA LEU A 165 10.74 12.97 -24.82
C LEU A 165 10.53 14.00 -23.69
N GLY A 166 10.69 13.60 -22.42
CA GLY A 166 10.51 14.50 -21.27
C GLY A 166 9.06 14.97 -21.09
N LYS A 167 8.08 14.24 -21.62
CA LYS A 167 6.65 14.59 -21.49
C LYS A 167 6.03 14.16 -20.16
N CYS A 168 6.79 13.46 -19.32
CA CYS A 168 6.37 13.05 -18.00
C CYS A 168 6.25 14.23 -17.03
N LEU A 169 5.28 14.15 -16.13
CA LEU A 169 5.13 15.10 -15.03
C LEU A 169 6.41 15.15 -14.18
N PRO A 170 6.92 16.35 -13.84
CA PRO A 170 8.14 16.48 -13.06
C PRO A 170 8.01 15.84 -11.68
N PHE A 171 8.84 14.81 -11.43
CA PHE A 171 8.81 14.04 -10.17
C PHE A 171 8.97 14.93 -8.94
N LYS A 172 9.92 15.87 -8.98
CA LYS A 172 10.27 16.73 -7.84
C LYS A 172 9.18 17.76 -7.51
N THR A 173 8.50 18.29 -8.52
CA THR A 173 7.60 19.43 -8.37
C THR A 173 6.15 18.99 -8.16
N ILE A 174 5.72 17.88 -8.78
CA ILE A 174 4.30 17.47 -8.77
C ILE A 174 4.13 16.13 -8.06
N LEU A 175 4.83 15.07 -8.46
CA LEU A 175 4.59 13.73 -7.91
C LEU A 175 5.01 13.63 -6.44
N ARG A 176 6.16 14.20 -6.08
CA ARG A 176 6.70 14.17 -4.72
C ARG A 176 5.75 14.81 -3.70
N PRO A 177 5.27 16.06 -3.85
CA PRO A 177 4.33 16.64 -2.90
C PRO A 177 3.01 15.88 -2.85
N LEU A 178 2.47 15.43 -3.98
CA LEU A 178 1.23 14.64 -3.99
C LEU A 178 1.36 13.33 -3.22
N ASN A 179 2.49 12.62 -3.37
CA ASN A 179 2.75 11.41 -2.61
C ASN A 179 2.90 11.68 -1.10
N TYR A 180 3.54 12.79 -0.71
CA TYR A 180 3.58 13.21 0.68
C TYR A 180 2.18 13.54 1.21
N THR A 181 1.35 14.25 0.46
CA THR A 181 -0.03 14.54 0.83
C THR A 181 -0.84 13.27 0.98
N HIS A 182 -0.67 12.29 0.09
CA HIS A 182 -1.29 10.97 0.21
C HIS A 182 -0.90 10.29 1.53
N GLY A 183 0.39 10.29 1.86
CA GLY A 183 0.91 9.74 3.12
C GLY A 183 0.35 10.45 4.36
N VAL A 184 0.28 11.79 4.33
CA VAL A 184 -0.29 12.59 5.43
C VAL A 184 -1.77 12.26 5.62
N LEU A 185 -2.57 12.23 4.55
CA LEU A 185 -3.98 11.88 4.62
C LEU A 185 -4.19 10.43 5.11
N ASN A 186 -3.32 9.50 4.70
CA ASN A 186 -3.31 8.14 5.20
C ASN A 186 -3.10 8.11 6.73
N ALA A 187 -2.10 8.83 7.24
CA ALA A 187 -1.83 8.90 8.67
C ALA A 187 -2.95 9.59 9.46
N VAL A 188 -3.48 10.71 8.95
CA VAL A 188 -4.57 11.46 9.58
C VAL A 188 -5.83 10.61 9.71
N THR A 189 -6.18 9.85 8.67
CA THR A 189 -7.34 8.93 8.75
C THR A 189 -7.14 7.81 9.78
N ASP A 190 -5.92 7.27 9.91
CA ASP A 190 -5.63 6.28 10.97
C ASP A 190 -5.75 6.87 12.37
N TRP A 191 -5.32 8.12 12.56
CA TRP A 191 -5.49 8.84 13.82
C TRP A 191 -6.97 9.06 14.15
N ILE A 192 -7.78 9.43 13.16
CA ILE A 192 -9.22 9.59 13.33
C ILE A 192 -9.86 8.27 13.76
N PHE A 193 -9.50 7.15 13.13
CA PHE A 193 -9.98 5.83 13.54
C PHE A 193 -9.56 5.47 14.97
N ALA A 194 -8.30 5.72 15.34
CA ALA A 194 -7.80 5.46 16.69
C ALA A 194 -8.55 6.28 17.77
N ILE A 195 -8.75 7.58 17.53
CA ILE A 195 -9.45 8.49 18.46
C ILE A 195 -10.92 8.09 18.58
N SER A 196 -11.58 7.78 17.46
CA SER A 196 -12.98 7.35 17.49
C SER A 196 -13.17 6.09 18.35
N LYS A 197 -12.21 5.17 18.31
CA LYS A 197 -12.20 3.97 19.15
C LYS A 197 -11.95 4.28 20.62
N SER A 198 -11.01 5.16 20.95
CA SER A 198 -10.68 5.46 22.36
C SER A 198 -11.86 6.11 23.10
N GLN A 199 -12.58 7.01 22.42
CA GLN A 199 -13.77 7.66 22.96
C GLN A 199 -14.91 6.67 23.24
N HIS A 200 -15.06 5.65 22.39
CA HIS A 200 -16.06 4.60 22.62
C HIS A 200 -15.73 3.78 23.86
N SER A 201 -14.45 3.42 24.05
CA SER A 201 -13.99 2.67 25.22
C SER A 201 -14.19 3.47 26.51
N CYS A 202 -13.82 4.76 26.51
CA CYS A 202 -13.91 5.62 27.68
C CYS A 202 -15.37 5.85 28.13
N LYS A 203 -16.31 6.05 27.18
CA LYS A 203 -17.74 6.17 27.52
C LYS A 203 -18.33 4.90 28.13
N TYR A 204 -17.86 3.72 27.71
CA TYR A 204 -18.32 2.46 28.30
C TYR A 204 -17.83 2.31 29.75
N THR A 205 -16.56 2.66 30.02
CA THR A 205 -15.99 2.56 31.37
C THR A 205 -16.63 3.54 32.35
N THR A 206 -17.01 4.74 31.90
CA THR A 206 -17.72 5.70 32.75
C THR A 206 -19.13 5.23 33.10
N ASN A 207 -19.82 4.58 32.15
CA ASN A 207 -21.17 4.07 32.40
C ASN A 207 -21.17 2.86 33.36
N GLU A 208 -20.15 1.99 33.30
CA GLU A 208 -19.98 0.90 34.27
C GLU A 208 -19.58 1.40 35.67
N ALA A 209 -18.91 2.56 35.78
CA ALA A 209 -18.54 3.12 37.08
C ALA A 209 -19.69 3.84 37.80
N GLU A 210 -20.78 4.18 37.10
CA GLU A 210 -21.97 4.82 37.66
C GLU A 210 -23.09 3.83 38.04
N THR A 211 -22.97 2.54 37.68
CA THR A 211 -23.88 1.45 38.04
C THR A 211 -23.33 0.57 39.15
#